data_AF-A0A9E8NAB2-F1
#
_entry.id   AF-A0A9E8NAB2-F1
#
_cell.length_a   1.000
_cell.length_b   1.000
_cell.length_c   1.000
_cell.angle_alpha   90.00
_cell.angle_beta   90.00
_cell.angle_gamma   90.00
#
_symmetry.space_group_name_H-M   'P 1'
#
loop_
_entity.id
_entity.type
_entity.pdbx_description
1 polymer ?
#
loop_
_entity_poly.entity_id
_entity_poly.type
_entity_poly.pdbx_seq_one_letter_code
_entity_poly.pdbx_strand_id
1 'polypeptide(L)'
;MTSFQYARNIIVAGGNQYLRNEDYVAYEQGTLNALLEIMKNNWTGYGIILLISEMRGKEVIITPNFSMRCNASAGLPSWKSPNQIEIVYSPLVFGKNTCSSPGFTPDEALLHELIHAYRQLRHGLVKEAPIFAPKFNYDNFEEFVAILLTNIYASAKKRTVLRKDHGATSLPQSLSQSDTFFKNENNHAKPIHDLICQDYFLIQNYVRKDDGLFNPVKYFFSHSDECVAMIPGPLVADP
;
A
#
# COMPACT_ATOMS: atom_id res chain seq x y z
N MET A 1 9.02 -7.31 -22.91
CA MET A 1 10.09 -6.33 -23.21
C MET A 1 10.11 -5.31 -22.08
N THR A 2 11.27 -5.03 -21.47
CA THR A 2 11.39 -3.96 -20.47
C THR A 2 11.24 -2.62 -21.16
N SER A 3 10.44 -1.73 -20.58
CA SER A 3 10.28 -0.36 -21.06
C SER A 3 11.31 0.55 -20.41
N PHE A 4 11.22 0.72 -19.09
CA PHE A 4 12.21 1.43 -18.31
C PHE A 4 12.37 0.79 -16.92
N GLN A 5 13.51 1.07 -16.30
CA GLN A 5 13.81 0.66 -14.95
C GLN A 5 13.78 1.90 -14.06
N TYR A 6 12.79 1.99 -13.18
CA TYR A 6 12.63 3.16 -12.29
C TYR A 6 13.65 3.15 -11.17
N ALA A 7 13.89 1.99 -10.58
CA ALA A 7 14.89 1.74 -9.56
C ALA A 7 15.47 0.32 -9.72
N ARG A 8 16.52 -0.04 -8.97
CA ARG A 8 17.25 -1.31 -9.16
C ARG A 8 16.34 -2.53 -9.30
N ASN A 9 15.26 -2.59 -8.52
CA ASN A 9 14.34 -3.74 -8.50
C ASN A 9 12.90 -3.36 -8.89
N ILE A 10 12.69 -2.19 -9.50
CA ILE A 10 11.36 -1.72 -9.93
C ILE A 10 11.42 -1.47 -11.43
N ILE A 11 10.75 -2.33 -12.17
CA ILE A 11 10.82 -2.39 -13.63
C ILE A 11 9.42 -2.12 -14.18
N VAL A 12 9.32 -1.24 -15.18
CA VAL A 12 8.09 -1.04 -15.95
C VAL A 12 8.25 -1.76 -17.29
N ALA A 13 7.25 -2.55 -17.67
CA ALA A 13 7.30 -3.39 -18.86
C ALA A 13 5.92 -3.55 -19.49
N GLY A 14 5.88 -3.90 -20.77
CA GLY A 14 4.61 -4.08 -21.50
C GLY A 14 3.82 -5.34 -21.14
N GLY A 15 4.38 -6.21 -20.31
CA GLY A 15 3.77 -7.50 -19.98
C GLY A 15 3.64 -8.41 -21.21
N ASN A 16 2.56 -9.20 -21.23
CA ASN A 16 2.29 -10.21 -22.27
C ASN A 16 1.20 -9.82 -23.27
N GLN A 17 0.61 -8.62 -23.18
CA GLN A 17 -0.45 -8.19 -24.09
C GLN A 17 0.06 -7.14 -25.08
N TYR A 18 -0.46 -7.20 -26.30
CA TYR A 18 -0.08 -6.29 -27.38
C TYR A 18 -0.72 -4.91 -27.18
N LEU A 19 0.09 -3.85 -27.24
CA LEU A 19 -0.33 -2.46 -27.15
C LEU A 19 -0.16 -1.74 -28.48
N ARG A 20 -1.07 -0.79 -28.76
CA ARG A 20 -0.78 0.24 -29.75
C ARG A 20 0.28 1.18 -29.16
N ASN A 21 1.19 1.67 -30.00
CA ASN A 21 2.33 2.48 -29.54
C ASN A 21 1.91 3.71 -28.72
N GLU A 22 0.82 4.39 -29.11
CA GLU A 22 0.34 5.61 -28.44
C GLU A 22 -0.17 5.33 -27.01
N ASP A 23 -0.90 4.22 -26.83
CA ASP A 23 -1.41 3.80 -25.52
C ASP A 23 -0.27 3.42 -24.58
N TYR A 24 0.81 2.86 -25.12
CA TYR A 24 1.98 2.48 -24.34
C TYR A 24 2.75 3.69 -23.82
N VAL A 25 2.97 4.71 -24.63
CA VAL A 25 3.64 5.95 -24.19
C VAL A 25 2.85 6.63 -23.07
N ALA A 26 1.53 6.70 -23.20
CA ALA A 26 0.67 7.27 -22.17
C ALA A 26 0.70 6.46 -20.86
N TYR A 27 0.75 5.13 -20.96
CA TYR A 27 0.95 4.23 -19.84
C TYR A 27 2.30 4.45 -19.15
N GLU A 28 3.40 4.47 -19.90
CA GLU A 28 4.76 4.66 -19.38
C GLU A 28 4.88 6.00 -18.63
N GLN A 29 4.44 7.09 -19.27
CA GLN A 29 4.48 8.43 -18.68
C GLN A 29 3.59 8.53 -17.44
N GLY A 30 2.38 7.96 -17.49
CA GLY A 30 1.47 7.95 -16.35
C GLY A 30 2.04 7.17 -15.16
N THR A 31 2.70 6.04 -15.43
CA THR A 31 3.33 5.19 -14.41
C THR A 31 4.54 5.88 -13.80
N LEU A 32 5.38 6.52 -14.63
CA LEU A 32 6.48 7.35 -14.15
C LEU A 32 5.98 8.49 -13.27
N ASN A 33 4.92 9.19 -13.67
CA ASN A 33 4.33 10.26 -12.88
C ASN A 33 3.83 9.74 -11.52
N ALA A 34 3.13 8.61 -11.49
CA ALA A 34 2.67 7.99 -10.25
C ALA A 34 3.85 7.63 -9.32
N LEU A 35 4.90 6.99 -9.85
CA LEU A 35 6.10 6.66 -9.07
C LEU A 35 6.83 7.89 -8.52
N LEU A 36 6.93 8.96 -9.33
CA LEU A 36 7.49 10.23 -8.89
C LEU A 36 6.63 10.88 -7.80
N GLU A 37 5.30 10.83 -7.91
CA GLU A 37 4.40 11.32 -6.87
C GLU A 37 4.53 10.53 -5.56
N ILE A 38 4.66 9.20 -5.64
CA ILE A 38 4.89 8.34 -4.47
C ILE A 38 6.16 8.76 -3.71
N MET A 39 7.21 9.16 -4.41
CA MET A 39 8.48 9.59 -3.79
C MET A 39 8.47 11.02 -3.24
N LYS A 40 7.49 11.85 -3.60
CA LYS A 40 7.49 13.29 -3.26
C LYS A 40 6.99 13.54 -1.84
N ASN A 41 7.84 14.15 -1.02
CA ASN A 41 7.46 14.80 0.25
C ASN A 41 6.69 13.92 1.24
N ASN A 42 6.94 12.61 1.23
CA ASN A 42 6.39 11.67 2.20
C ASN A 42 7.40 10.55 2.46
N TRP A 43 7.37 10.00 3.66
CA TRP A 43 8.30 8.97 4.09
C TRP A 43 7.81 7.55 3.74
N THR A 44 6.50 7.29 3.77
CA THR A 44 5.93 5.96 3.50
C THR A 44 6.25 5.50 2.08
N GLY A 45 5.94 6.31 1.07
CA GLY A 45 6.23 6.01 -0.33
C GLY A 45 7.74 5.92 -0.59
N TYR A 46 8.51 6.85 -0.04
CA TYR A 46 9.99 6.81 -0.11
C TYR A 46 10.56 5.51 0.47
N GLY A 47 10.10 5.10 1.65
CA GLY A 47 10.54 3.87 2.32
C GLY A 47 10.21 2.62 1.51
N ILE A 48 9.00 2.51 0.98
CA ILE A 48 8.59 1.37 0.15
C ILE A 48 9.47 1.23 -1.09
N ILE A 49 9.64 2.32 -1.86
CA ILE A 49 10.48 2.31 -3.07
C ILE A 49 11.93 1.96 -2.72
N LEU A 50 12.50 2.58 -1.70
CA LEU A 50 13.89 2.33 -1.31
C LEU A 50 14.09 0.88 -0.88
N LEU A 51 13.22 0.34 -0.04
CA LEU A 51 13.36 -1.02 0.46
C LEU A 51 13.21 -2.06 -0.65
N ILE A 52 12.24 -1.90 -1.55
CA ILE A 52 12.13 -2.78 -2.73
C ILE A 52 13.42 -2.73 -3.54
N SER A 53 13.97 -1.53 -3.77
CA SER A 53 15.22 -1.31 -4.52
C SER A 53 16.46 -1.99 -3.92
N GLU A 54 16.42 -2.32 -2.64
CA GLU A 54 17.52 -2.96 -1.91
C GLU A 54 17.38 -4.49 -1.78
N MET A 55 16.21 -5.05 -2.13
CA MET A 55 15.96 -6.50 -2.03
C MET A 55 16.76 -7.31 -3.06
N ARG A 56 17.84 -7.96 -2.62
CA ARG A 56 18.68 -8.76 -3.54
C ARG A 56 17.91 -9.92 -4.17
N GLY A 57 18.00 -10.01 -5.49
CA GLY A 57 17.41 -11.11 -6.27
C GLY A 57 15.88 -11.11 -6.34
N LYS A 58 15.24 -10.02 -5.92
CA LYS A 58 13.79 -9.84 -5.94
C LYS A 58 13.43 -8.63 -6.80
N GLU A 59 12.36 -8.72 -7.58
CA GLU A 59 11.95 -7.62 -8.46
C GLU A 59 10.43 -7.40 -8.42
N VAL A 60 10.03 -6.16 -8.58
CA VAL A 60 8.66 -5.75 -8.88
C VAL A 60 8.60 -5.35 -10.36
N ILE A 61 7.66 -5.95 -11.08
CA ILE A 61 7.42 -5.68 -12.50
C ILE A 61 6.03 -5.05 -12.62
N ILE A 62 5.98 -3.78 -13.02
CA ILE A 62 4.71 -3.09 -13.25
C ILE A 62 4.36 -3.27 -14.73
N THR A 63 3.16 -3.78 -14.99
CA THR A 63 2.62 -4.04 -16.31
C THR A 63 1.26 -3.37 -16.50
N PRO A 64 0.86 -3.06 -17.74
CA PRO A 64 -0.42 -2.45 -18.04
C PRO A 64 -1.63 -3.33 -17.67
N ASN A 65 -2.66 -2.71 -17.06
CA ASN A 65 -4.00 -3.30 -16.96
C ASN A 65 -4.90 -2.86 -18.12
N PHE A 66 -5.46 -3.82 -18.85
CA PHE A 66 -6.22 -3.59 -20.08
C PHE A 66 -7.74 -3.63 -19.91
N SER A 67 -8.22 -4.03 -18.73
CA SER A 67 -9.66 -4.22 -18.52
C SER A 67 -10.46 -2.91 -18.47
N MET A 68 -9.77 -1.74 -18.45
CA MET A 68 -10.34 -0.41 -18.18
C MET A 68 -11.19 -0.33 -16.90
N ARG A 69 -11.10 -1.34 -16.03
CA ARG A 69 -11.75 -1.35 -14.72
C ARG A 69 -10.85 -0.64 -13.72
N CYS A 70 -11.46 -0.16 -12.64
CA CYS A 70 -10.74 0.45 -11.51
C CYS A 70 -10.03 -0.62 -10.68
N ASN A 71 -9.13 -1.39 -11.30
CA ASN A 71 -8.40 -2.45 -10.64
C ASN A 71 -6.89 -2.29 -10.89
N ALA A 72 -6.15 -2.50 -9.82
CA ALA A 72 -4.76 -2.87 -9.87
C ALA A 72 -4.62 -4.15 -9.03
N SER A 73 -3.53 -4.89 -9.23
CA SER A 73 -3.29 -6.10 -8.42
C SER A 73 -1.83 -6.49 -8.43
N ALA A 74 -1.29 -6.81 -7.25
CA ALA A 74 0.02 -7.40 -7.05
C ALA A 74 -0.07 -8.92 -6.83
N GLY A 75 0.66 -9.70 -7.63
CA GLY A 75 0.71 -11.14 -7.46
C GLY A 75 1.86 -11.82 -8.19
N LEU A 76 1.96 -13.13 -8.07
CA LEU A 76 2.96 -13.89 -8.83
C LEU A 76 2.67 -13.78 -10.33
N PRO A 77 3.64 -13.36 -11.16
CA PRO A 77 3.48 -13.40 -12.60
C PRO A 77 3.34 -14.84 -13.06
N SER A 78 2.39 -15.13 -13.94
CA SER A 78 2.23 -16.49 -14.49
C SER A 78 3.34 -16.91 -15.46
N TRP A 79 4.27 -15.99 -15.77
CA TRP A 79 5.35 -16.16 -16.76
C TRP A 79 6.76 -15.93 -16.20
N LYS A 80 6.95 -15.86 -14.87
CA LYS A 80 8.24 -15.48 -14.26
C LYS A 80 8.50 -16.18 -12.91
N SER A 81 9.69 -15.94 -12.33
CA SER A 81 10.26 -16.63 -11.16
C SER A 81 9.49 -16.33 -9.86
N PRO A 82 9.51 -17.23 -8.84
CA PRO A 82 8.93 -16.98 -7.51
C PRO A 82 9.53 -15.77 -6.77
N ASN A 83 10.64 -15.20 -7.26
CA ASN A 83 11.25 -14.00 -6.69
C ASN A 83 10.77 -12.70 -7.34
N GLN A 84 9.73 -12.75 -8.16
CA GLN A 84 9.16 -11.59 -8.85
C GLN A 84 7.70 -11.44 -8.48
N ILE A 85 7.28 -10.20 -8.22
CA ILE A 85 5.87 -9.83 -8.14
C ILE A 85 5.54 -8.95 -9.33
N GLU A 86 4.43 -9.26 -9.99
CA GLU A 86 3.84 -8.41 -11.00
C GLU A 86 2.78 -7.53 -10.38
N ILE A 87 2.81 -6.24 -10.71
CA ILE A 87 1.74 -5.30 -10.45
C ILE A 87 1.08 -4.98 -11.79
N VAL A 88 -0.17 -5.44 -11.96
CA VAL A 88 -0.99 -5.09 -13.11
C VAL A 88 -1.71 -3.78 -12.80
N TYR A 89 -1.39 -2.71 -13.51
CA TYR A 89 -1.80 -1.34 -13.18
C TYR A 89 -1.99 -0.49 -14.43
N SER A 90 -2.95 0.44 -14.44
CA SER A 90 -3.10 1.41 -15.53
C SER A 90 -3.39 2.81 -14.99
N PRO A 91 -2.43 3.75 -15.05
CA PRO A 91 -2.54 5.07 -14.43
C PRO A 91 -3.65 5.92 -15.08
N LEU A 92 -4.02 5.62 -16.32
CA LEU A 92 -5.00 6.41 -17.08
C LEU A 92 -6.43 6.19 -16.62
N VAL A 93 -6.70 5.09 -15.90
CA VAL A 93 -8.03 4.71 -15.42
C VAL A 93 -8.32 5.33 -14.05
N PHE A 94 -7.29 5.45 -13.21
CA PHE A 94 -7.38 5.98 -11.84
C PHE A 94 -7.56 7.50 -11.78
N GLY A 95 -8.34 7.98 -10.80
CA GLY A 95 -8.66 9.38 -10.58
C GLY A 95 -9.64 9.98 -11.59
N LYS A 96 -10.25 9.16 -12.46
CA LYS A 96 -11.18 9.59 -13.51
C LYS A 96 -12.48 8.80 -13.44
N ASN A 97 -13.59 9.42 -13.88
CA ASN A 97 -14.90 8.79 -14.02
C ASN A 97 -15.29 7.98 -12.75
N THR A 98 -15.61 6.70 -12.93
CA THR A 98 -15.99 5.74 -11.87
C THR A 98 -14.83 5.33 -10.96
N CYS A 99 -13.58 5.72 -11.25
CA CYS A 99 -12.40 5.41 -10.46
C CYS A 99 -11.91 6.61 -9.64
N SER A 100 -12.84 7.33 -9.02
CA SER A 100 -12.59 8.56 -8.25
C SER A 100 -12.81 8.42 -6.74
N SER A 101 -12.94 7.18 -6.26
CA SER A 101 -13.10 6.86 -4.84
C SER A 101 -11.81 7.14 -4.04
N PRO A 102 -11.87 7.22 -2.69
CA PRO A 102 -10.69 7.39 -1.85
C PRO A 102 -9.67 6.27 -2.06
N GLY A 103 -8.39 6.63 -2.18
CA GLY A 103 -7.31 5.68 -2.47
C GLY A 103 -7.15 5.35 -3.96
N PHE A 104 -7.94 5.96 -4.86
CA PHE A 104 -7.93 5.66 -6.30
C PHE A 104 -7.26 6.75 -7.14
N THR A 105 -6.46 7.65 -6.56
CA THR A 105 -5.55 8.43 -7.41
C THR A 105 -4.50 7.49 -8.00
N PRO A 106 -3.92 7.80 -9.18
CA PRO A 106 -2.94 6.92 -9.81
C PRO A 106 -1.79 6.51 -8.87
N ASP A 107 -1.27 7.44 -8.08
CA ASP A 107 -0.20 7.21 -7.11
C ASP A 107 -0.67 6.45 -5.86
N GLU A 108 -1.86 6.71 -5.33
CA GLU A 108 -2.41 5.98 -4.18
C GLU A 108 -2.67 4.52 -4.54
N ALA A 109 -3.27 4.25 -5.70
CA ALA A 109 -3.54 2.90 -6.18
C ALA A 109 -2.24 2.13 -6.46
N LEU A 110 -1.24 2.77 -7.07
CA LEU A 110 0.05 2.13 -7.30
C LEU A 110 0.81 1.87 -5.99
N LEU A 111 0.76 2.80 -5.03
CA LEU A 111 1.38 2.60 -3.72
C LEU A 111 0.76 1.41 -2.97
N HIS A 112 -0.57 1.28 -3.00
CA HIS A 112 -1.28 0.15 -2.41
C HIS A 112 -0.74 -1.19 -2.94
N GLU A 113 -0.60 -1.34 -4.27
CA GLU A 113 -0.02 -2.55 -4.85
C GLU A 113 1.48 -2.72 -4.57
N LEU A 114 2.25 -1.63 -4.50
CA LEU A 114 3.66 -1.69 -4.12
C LEU A 114 3.84 -2.18 -2.68
N ILE A 115 2.92 -1.86 -1.77
CA ILE A 115 2.93 -2.38 -0.39
C ILE A 115 2.68 -3.89 -0.40
N HIS A 116 1.69 -4.37 -1.16
CA HIS A 116 1.47 -5.81 -1.34
C HIS A 116 2.72 -6.50 -1.91
N ALA A 117 3.29 -5.95 -2.99
CA ALA A 117 4.48 -6.51 -3.63
C ALA A 117 5.68 -6.54 -2.69
N TYR A 118 5.93 -5.46 -1.95
CA TYR A 118 6.98 -5.40 -0.93
C TYR A 118 6.82 -6.49 0.12
N ARG A 119 5.61 -6.64 0.68
CA ARG A 119 5.33 -7.63 1.74
C ARG A 119 5.40 -9.06 1.22
N GLN A 120 4.85 -9.33 0.03
CA GLN A 120 4.95 -10.64 -0.62
C GLN A 120 6.42 -11.02 -0.91
N LEU A 121 7.21 -10.06 -1.38
CA LEU A 121 8.64 -10.28 -1.57
C LEU A 121 9.37 -10.51 -0.24
N ARG A 122 9.05 -9.75 0.82
CA ARG A 122 9.74 -9.84 2.12
C ARG A 122 9.40 -11.13 2.88
N HIS A 123 8.11 -11.44 3.00
CA HIS A 123 7.57 -12.48 3.87
C HIS A 123 7.16 -13.75 3.11
N GLY A 124 7.24 -13.73 1.78
CA GLY A 124 6.65 -14.75 0.91
C GLY A 124 5.16 -14.50 0.68
N LEU A 125 4.50 -15.41 -0.02
CA LEU A 125 3.04 -15.41 -0.11
C LEU A 125 2.46 -15.71 1.28
N VAL A 126 2.14 -14.65 2.02
CA VAL A 126 1.56 -14.75 3.36
C VAL A 126 0.18 -15.37 3.22
N LYS A 127 -0.11 -16.39 4.02
CA LYS A 127 -1.46 -16.95 4.12
C LYS A 127 -2.40 -15.84 4.57
N GLU A 128 -3.56 -15.75 3.93
CA GLU A 128 -4.62 -14.79 4.30
C GLU A 128 -4.95 -14.93 5.79
N ALA A 129 -4.35 -14.06 6.61
CA ALA A 129 -4.67 -14.00 8.02
C ALA A 129 -5.96 -13.17 8.15
N PRO A 130 -7.05 -13.74 8.69
CA PRO A 130 -8.27 -12.98 8.88
C PRO A 130 -8.02 -11.86 9.88
N ILE A 131 -8.62 -10.70 9.60
CA ILE A 131 -8.65 -9.58 10.53
C ILE A 131 -10.06 -9.43 11.08
N PHE A 132 -10.19 -9.32 12.40
CA PHE A 132 -11.47 -9.05 13.03
C PHE A 132 -11.67 -7.55 13.24
N ALA A 133 -12.39 -6.92 12.31
CA ALA A 133 -12.84 -5.55 12.41
C ALA A 133 -14.26 -5.46 11.81
N PRO A 134 -15.33 -5.83 12.55
CA PRO A 134 -16.65 -6.14 12.00
C PRO A 134 -17.32 -5.01 11.22
N LYS A 135 -16.91 -3.75 11.44
CA LYS A 135 -17.39 -2.58 10.69
C LYS A 135 -16.57 -2.27 9.44
N PHE A 136 -15.52 -3.02 9.15
CA PHE A 136 -14.54 -2.80 8.09
C PHE A 136 -14.41 -4.05 7.23
N ASN A 137 -14.59 -3.89 5.93
CA ASN A 137 -14.41 -5.00 4.98
C ASN A 137 -12.99 -4.98 4.39
N TYR A 138 -12.00 -5.33 5.22
CA TYR A 138 -10.61 -5.41 4.77
C TYR A 138 -10.31 -6.69 3.98
N ASP A 139 -11.14 -7.73 4.04
CA ASP A 139 -10.88 -9.09 3.56
C ASP A 139 -9.80 -9.84 4.34
N ASN A 140 -8.59 -9.29 4.50
CA ASN A 140 -7.50 -9.92 5.25
C ASN A 140 -6.50 -8.90 5.83
N PHE A 141 -5.47 -9.41 6.52
CA PHE A 141 -4.41 -8.59 7.12
C PHE A 141 -3.56 -7.83 6.09
N GLU A 142 -3.26 -8.42 4.92
CA GLU A 142 -2.43 -7.76 3.89
C GLU A 142 -3.14 -6.53 3.31
N GLU A 143 -4.43 -6.67 3.00
CA GLU A 143 -5.29 -5.56 2.56
C GLU A 143 -5.42 -4.47 3.63
N PHE A 144 -5.59 -4.88 4.91
CA PHE A 144 -5.56 -3.92 6.02
C PHE A 144 -4.26 -3.09 6.02
N VAL A 145 -3.10 -3.74 5.89
CA VAL A 145 -1.80 -3.06 5.87
C VAL A 145 -1.69 -2.13 4.66
N ALA A 146 -2.06 -2.60 3.47
CA ALA A 146 -2.01 -1.80 2.26
C ALA A 146 -2.94 -0.58 2.32
N ILE A 147 -4.16 -0.72 2.85
CA ILE A 147 -5.09 0.40 3.07
C ILE A 147 -4.54 1.36 4.14
N LEU A 148 -4.06 0.84 5.27
CA LEU A 148 -3.54 1.66 6.37
C LEU A 148 -2.37 2.55 5.89
N LEU A 149 -1.35 1.95 5.28
CA LEU A 149 -0.17 2.68 4.83
C LEU A 149 -0.50 3.66 3.68
N THR A 150 -1.42 3.31 2.78
CA THR A 150 -1.90 4.22 1.73
C THR A 150 -2.66 5.41 2.32
N ASN A 151 -3.47 5.21 3.37
CA ASN A 151 -4.14 6.31 4.07
C ASN A 151 -3.16 7.22 4.81
N ILE A 152 -2.09 6.67 5.41
CA ILE A 152 -1.03 7.47 6.04
C ILE A 152 -0.36 8.36 4.98
N TYR A 153 -0.01 7.77 3.83
CA TYR A 153 0.52 8.51 2.68
C TYR A 153 -0.45 9.61 2.19
N ALA A 154 -1.73 9.28 1.98
CA ALA A 154 -2.72 10.24 1.53
C ALA A 154 -2.91 11.39 2.54
N SER A 155 -2.93 11.08 3.84
CA SER A 155 -3.04 12.09 4.89
C SER A 155 -1.80 13.00 4.96
N ALA A 156 -0.60 12.47 4.74
CA ALA A 156 0.62 13.26 4.62
C ALA A 156 0.55 14.24 3.45
N LYS A 157 -0.09 13.84 2.34
CA LYS A 157 -0.45 14.69 1.20
C LYS A 157 -1.65 15.61 1.45
N LYS A 158 -2.09 15.74 2.70
CA LYS A 158 -3.21 16.58 3.15
C LYS A 158 -4.55 16.21 2.51
N ARG A 159 -4.73 14.97 2.06
CA ARG A 159 -6.04 14.44 1.69
C ARG A 159 -6.91 14.34 2.95
N THR A 160 -8.18 14.73 2.81
CA THR A 160 -9.15 14.70 3.91
C THR A 160 -10.08 13.49 3.85
N VAL A 161 -10.23 12.87 2.68
CA VAL A 161 -11.05 11.67 2.49
C VAL A 161 -10.13 10.46 2.36
N LEU A 162 -10.24 9.53 3.31
CA LEU A 162 -9.42 8.32 3.40
C LEU A 162 -10.26 7.08 3.07
N ARG A 163 -9.61 5.95 2.79
CA ARG A 163 -10.26 4.68 2.45
C ARG A 163 -10.55 3.87 3.71
N LYS A 164 -11.79 3.43 3.87
CA LYS A 164 -12.24 2.60 5.00
C LYS A 164 -11.88 1.13 4.78
N ASP A 165 -12.17 0.61 3.59
CA ASP A 165 -12.23 -0.82 3.31
C ASP A 165 -11.83 -1.14 1.86
N HIS A 166 -11.74 -2.44 1.54
CA HIS A 166 -11.38 -2.92 0.20
C HIS A 166 -12.40 -2.46 -0.87
N GLY A 167 -13.65 -2.16 -0.49
CA GLY A 167 -14.67 -1.60 -1.38
C GLY A 167 -14.48 -0.13 -1.77
N ALA A 168 -13.39 0.51 -1.33
CA ALA A 168 -13.12 1.94 -1.54
C ALA A 168 -14.16 2.86 -0.89
N THR A 169 -14.85 2.40 0.16
CA THR A 169 -15.75 3.25 0.95
C THR A 169 -14.95 4.33 1.67
N SER A 170 -15.49 5.54 1.77
CA SER A 170 -14.87 6.62 2.56
C SER A 170 -14.82 6.27 4.05
N LEU A 171 -13.66 6.47 4.67
CA LEU A 171 -13.49 6.43 6.12
C LEU A 171 -14.28 7.60 6.73
N PRO A 172 -15.16 7.36 7.73
CA PRO A 172 -15.87 8.45 8.40
C PRO A 172 -14.89 9.48 8.96
N GLN A 173 -15.24 10.76 8.84
CA GLN A 173 -14.38 11.85 9.32
C GLN A 173 -14.10 11.75 10.83
N SER A 174 -15.02 11.17 11.61
CA SER A 174 -14.79 10.89 13.03
C SER A 174 -13.66 9.90 13.30
N LEU A 175 -13.26 9.10 12.30
CA LEU A 175 -12.22 8.08 12.36
C LEU A 175 -10.97 8.45 11.53
N SER A 176 -10.93 9.63 10.91
CA SER A 176 -9.78 10.08 10.11
C SER A 176 -8.67 10.75 10.94
N GLN A 177 -8.74 10.63 12.27
CA GLN A 177 -7.66 10.96 13.20
C GLN A 177 -7.13 9.68 13.86
N SER A 178 -5.85 9.71 14.22
CA SER A 178 -5.15 8.50 14.68
C SER A 178 -5.73 7.95 15.98
N ASP A 179 -6.00 8.80 16.96
CA ASP A 179 -6.51 8.41 18.27
C ASP A 179 -7.94 7.86 18.19
N THR A 180 -8.82 8.51 17.42
CA THR A 180 -10.20 8.04 17.24
C THR A 180 -10.25 6.75 16.42
N PHE A 181 -9.31 6.55 15.50
CA PHE A 181 -9.16 5.27 14.79
C PHE A 181 -8.81 4.12 15.75
N PHE A 182 -7.90 4.30 16.70
CA PHE A 182 -7.59 3.27 17.72
C PHE A 182 -8.77 2.99 18.64
N LYS A 183 -9.42 4.05 19.14
CA LYS A 183 -10.52 3.94 20.12
C LYS A 183 -11.80 3.38 19.51
N ASN A 184 -11.85 3.23 18.19
CA ASN A 184 -12.97 2.60 17.51
C ASN A 184 -12.99 1.09 17.77
N GLU A 185 -13.75 0.70 18.80
CA GLU A 185 -14.00 -0.70 19.21
C GLU A 185 -12.74 -1.51 19.55
N ASN A 186 -11.57 -0.86 19.68
CA ASN A 186 -10.26 -1.46 19.97
C ASN A 186 -9.80 -2.52 18.95
N ASN A 187 -10.49 -2.67 17.82
CA ASN A 187 -10.23 -3.72 16.83
C ASN A 187 -8.97 -3.47 15.98
N HIS A 188 -8.46 -2.23 15.97
CA HIS A 188 -7.29 -1.84 15.17
C HIS A 188 -5.96 -1.90 15.94
N ALA A 189 -5.99 -1.98 17.28
CA ALA A 189 -4.77 -1.97 18.08
C ALA A 189 -3.87 -3.19 17.78
N LYS A 190 -4.46 -4.38 17.79
CA LYS A 190 -3.76 -5.63 17.49
C LYS A 190 -3.13 -5.66 16.09
N PRO A 191 -3.86 -5.42 14.98
CA PRO A 191 -3.27 -5.50 13.66
C PRO A 191 -2.22 -4.40 13.40
N ILE A 192 -2.33 -3.23 14.04
CA ILE A 192 -1.25 -2.21 13.97
C ILE A 192 0.00 -2.69 14.70
N HIS A 193 -0.15 -3.26 15.90
CA HIS A 193 0.96 -3.86 16.63
C HIS A 193 1.63 -4.98 15.81
N ASP A 194 0.84 -5.91 15.26
CA ASP A 194 1.35 -7.02 14.46
C ASP A 194 2.10 -6.52 13.21
N LEU A 195 1.63 -5.43 12.57
CA LEU A 195 2.34 -4.76 11.48
C LEU A 195 3.68 -4.18 11.95
N ILE A 196 3.70 -3.51 13.11
CA ILE A 196 4.94 -2.95 13.68
C ILE A 196 5.95 -4.07 13.94
N CYS A 197 5.53 -5.21 14.48
CA CYS A 197 6.42 -6.35 14.72
C CYS A 197 6.95 -6.96 13.41
N GLN A 198 6.07 -7.22 12.43
CA GLN A 198 6.46 -7.84 11.16
C GLN A 198 7.34 -6.93 10.30
N ASP A 199 7.09 -5.63 10.33
CA ASP A 199 7.73 -4.66 9.44
C ASP A 199 8.47 -3.53 10.15
N TYR A 200 9.00 -3.82 11.35
CA TYR A 200 9.64 -2.84 12.23
C TYR A 200 10.57 -1.86 11.51
N PHE A 201 11.48 -2.35 10.66
CA PHE A 201 12.42 -1.48 9.95
C PHE A 201 11.72 -0.45 9.04
N LEU A 202 10.73 -0.87 8.24
CA LEU A 202 9.94 0.03 7.38
C LEU A 202 9.17 1.04 8.24
N ILE A 203 8.50 0.52 9.27
CA ILE A 203 7.62 1.30 10.14
C ILE A 203 8.41 2.36 10.92
N GLN A 204 9.48 1.95 11.58
CA GLN A 204 10.31 2.79 12.45
C GLN A 204 11.12 3.83 11.67
N ASN A 205 11.67 3.46 10.52
CA ASN A 205 12.57 4.36 9.79
C ASN A 205 11.86 5.26 8.80
N TYR A 206 10.63 4.93 8.39
CA TYR A 206 9.93 5.65 7.34
C TYR A 206 8.50 6.00 7.75
N VAL A 207 7.59 5.03 7.84
CA VAL A 207 6.14 5.30 7.97
C VAL A 207 5.78 6.21 9.14
N ARG A 208 6.38 5.99 10.33
CA ARG A 208 6.07 6.82 11.51
C ARG A 208 6.49 8.29 11.38
N LYS A 209 7.32 8.63 10.38
CA LYS A 209 7.82 9.98 10.16
C LYS A 209 6.87 10.84 9.30
N ASP A 210 5.87 10.23 8.66
CA ASP A 210 4.90 10.99 7.88
C ASP A 210 4.08 11.94 8.73
N ASP A 211 3.87 13.14 8.18
CA ASP A 211 3.18 14.25 8.85
C ASP A 211 1.79 14.50 8.23
N GLY A 212 0.81 13.75 8.76
CA GLY A 212 -0.60 13.86 8.44
C GLY A 212 -1.45 13.76 9.71
N LEU A 213 -2.74 14.10 9.60
CA LEU A 213 -3.70 13.94 10.71
C LEU A 213 -3.92 12.45 11.05
N PHE A 214 -3.77 11.59 10.04
CA PHE A 214 -3.90 10.15 10.15
C PHE A 214 -2.53 9.48 10.02
N ASN A 215 -1.92 9.15 11.15
CA ASN A 215 -0.78 8.27 11.27
C ASN A 215 -0.89 7.41 12.54
N PRO A 216 -1.74 6.35 12.53
CA PRO A 216 -1.90 5.46 13.66
C PRO A 216 -0.60 4.79 14.12
N VAL A 217 0.36 4.55 13.22
CA VAL A 217 1.67 4.03 13.58
C VAL A 217 2.45 5.03 14.46
N LYS A 218 2.49 6.30 14.06
CA LYS A 218 3.11 7.37 14.86
C LYS A 218 2.40 7.53 16.22
N TYR A 219 1.07 7.44 16.23
CA TYR A 219 0.30 7.48 17.49
C TYR A 219 0.69 6.33 18.43
N PHE A 220 0.80 5.09 17.90
CA PHE A 220 1.19 3.91 18.67
C PHE A 220 2.53 4.11 19.37
N PHE A 221 3.55 4.61 18.66
CA PHE A 221 4.87 4.86 19.27
C PHE A 221 4.85 5.92 20.37
N SER A 222 3.95 6.90 20.28
CA SER A 222 3.83 7.97 21.29
C SER A 222 2.93 7.58 22.47
N HIS A 223 2.11 6.54 22.34
CA HIS A 223 1.11 6.11 23.33
C HIS A 223 1.11 4.58 23.49
N SER A 224 2.30 3.97 23.50
CA SER A 224 2.45 2.50 23.44
C SER A 224 1.68 1.80 24.56
N ASP A 225 1.74 2.31 25.78
CA ASP A 225 1.08 1.69 26.94
C ASP A 225 -0.45 1.68 26.78
N GLU A 226 -1.03 2.80 26.30
CA GLU A 226 -2.46 2.90 26.00
C GLU A 226 -2.84 1.92 24.87
N CYS A 227 -2.09 1.92 23.76
CA CYS A 227 -2.41 1.09 22.61
C CYS A 227 -2.25 -0.40 22.92
N VAL A 228 -1.23 -0.80 23.68
CA VAL A 228 -1.01 -2.19 24.09
C VAL A 228 -2.12 -2.67 25.02
N ALA A 229 -2.61 -1.83 25.93
CA ALA A 229 -3.73 -2.16 26.81
C ALA A 229 -5.04 -2.44 26.05
N MET A 230 -5.16 -1.98 24.80
CA MET A 230 -6.32 -2.25 23.93
C MET A 230 -6.24 -3.61 23.23
N ILE A 231 -5.11 -4.29 23.23
CA ILE A 231 -4.90 -5.55 22.49
C ILE A 231 -5.47 -6.73 23.32
N PRO A 232 -6.50 -7.43 22.83
CA PRO A 232 -7.02 -8.60 23.53
C PRO A 232 -6.09 -9.82 23.34
N GLY A 233 -5.82 -10.54 24.43
CA GLY A 233 -5.08 -11.80 24.40
C GLY A 233 -3.54 -11.66 24.43
N PRO A 234 -2.80 -12.76 24.26
CA PRO A 234 -1.34 -12.74 24.30
C PRO A 234 -0.78 -11.95 23.12
N LEU A 235 0.17 -11.06 23.41
CA LEU A 235 0.92 -10.32 22.41
C LEU A 235 1.86 -11.27 21.65
N VAL A 236 2.08 -10.98 20.36
CA VAL A 236 3.23 -11.54 19.66
C VAL A 236 4.47 -11.00 20.37
N ALA A 237 5.43 -11.88 20.71
CA ALA A 237 6.65 -11.45 21.40
C ALA A 237 7.38 -10.35 20.61
N ASP A 238 7.91 -9.35 21.31
CA ASP A 238 8.71 -8.30 20.70
C ASP A 238 9.89 -8.91 19.90
N PRO A 239 10.15 -8.41 18.67
CA PRO A 239 11.24 -8.89 17.83
C PRO A 239 12.64 -8.60 18.41
#